data_AF-A0A381ZLJ2-F1
#
_entry.id   AF-A0A381ZLJ2-F1
#
_cell.length_a   1.000
_cell.length_b   1.000
_cell.length_c   1.000
_cell.angle_alpha   90.00
_cell.angle_beta   90.00
_cell.angle_gamma   90.00
#
_symmetry.space_group_name_H-M   'P 1'
#
loop_
_entity.id
_entity.type
_entity.pdbx_description
1 polymer ?
#
loop_
_entity_poly.entity_id
_entity_poly.type
_entity_poly.pdbx_seq_one_letter_code
_entity_poly.pdbx_strand_id
1 'polypeptide(L)'
;LIDTETKTVFKFTNVSDGTGESDVKKIDLSTLNWAWHNIILNVAGGNTGFKIGESIVTDSAEYYIVVDYKPLGTEVQVVGWDNTNKVATTALLTGTAGDNIVGSVTGANLAIVGTVAAPASTHSVIINKMQWICNGMQVNVEWDGSTTETLIAGLSGNGVYNGNNLEWPAIPINAVGNAGGELGNIQFSTVGAGSGDTYTIWIELSKTTGYDTPLYEENSRLGHPVDYVLGNRP
;
A
#
# COMPACT_ATOMS: atom_id res chain seq x y z
N LEU A 1 13.83 -6.26 3.02
CA LEU A 1 12.62 -5.42 2.91
C LEU A 1 11.90 -5.52 4.24
N ILE A 2 11.50 -4.41 4.84
CA ILE A 2 10.61 -4.39 6.00
C ILE A 2 9.31 -3.77 5.51
N ASP A 3 8.16 -4.41 5.72
CA ASP A 3 6.87 -3.83 5.36
C ASP A 3 5.80 -4.28 6.37
N THR A 4 5.56 -3.39 7.32
CA THR A 4 4.67 -3.56 8.48
C THR A 4 3.48 -2.61 8.34
N GLU A 5 2.52 -2.68 9.25
CA GLU A 5 1.34 -1.80 9.28
C GLU A 5 1.70 -0.31 9.43
N THR A 6 2.81 0.01 10.10
CA THR A 6 3.21 1.39 10.40
C THR A 6 4.40 1.88 9.59
N LYS A 7 5.20 0.96 9.02
CA LYS A 7 6.51 1.29 8.46
C LYS A 7 6.89 0.38 7.31
N THR A 8 7.53 0.96 6.30
CA THR A 8 8.20 0.20 5.25
C THR A 8 9.62 0.70 4.97
N VAL A 9 10.52 -0.21 4.59
CA VAL A 9 11.93 0.08 4.30
C VAL A 9 12.36 -0.67 3.03
N PHE A 10 12.75 0.10 2.03
CA PHE A 10 13.22 -0.41 0.73
C PHE A 10 14.72 -0.19 0.54
N LYS A 11 15.31 -1.06 -0.29
CA LYS A 11 16.66 -0.90 -0.86
C LYS A 11 16.56 -1.11 -2.37
N PHE A 12 17.05 -0.14 -3.13
CA PHE A 12 17.18 -0.22 -4.58
C PHE A 12 18.66 -0.19 -4.95
N THR A 13 19.07 -1.06 -5.86
CA THR A 13 20.43 -1.07 -6.42
C THR A 13 20.30 -1.21 -7.93
N ASN A 14 21.04 -0.39 -8.67
CA ASN A 14 21.11 -0.46 -10.12
C ASN A 14 22.55 -0.33 -10.61
N VAL A 15 22.83 -1.00 -11.73
CA VAL A 15 24.01 -0.80 -12.57
C VAL A 15 23.49 -0.36 -13.92
N SER A 16 23.80 0.87 -14.32
CA SER A 16 23.30 1.42 -15.58
C SER A 16 23.98 0.75 -16.76
N ASP A 17 23.20 0.49 -17.79
CA ASP A 17 23.62 0.10 -19.14
C ASP A 17 23.92 1.32 -20.05
N GLY A 18 23.80 2.54 -19.50
CA GLY A 18 24.00 3.80 -20.20
C GLY A 18 22.74 4.41 -20.82
N THR A 19 21.55 3.80 -20.69
CA THR A 19 20.30 4.42 -21.18
C THR A 19 19.62 5.31 -20.14
N GLY A 20 19.98 5.13 -18.86
CA GLY A 20 19.31 5.77 -17.73
C GLY A 20 17.91 5.24 -17.45
N GLU A 21 17.36 5.63 -16.31
CA GLU A 21 15.96 5.43 -15.91
C GLU A 21 15.22 6.78 -16.01
N SER A 22 13.97 6.75 -16.47
CA SER A 22 13.05 7.92 -16.46
C SER A 22 11.74 7.48 -15.85
N ASP A 23 11.32 8.15 -14.79
CA ASP A 23 10.03 7.97 -14.10
C ASP A 23 9.73 6.50 -13.75
N VAL A 24 10.78 5.75 -13.40
CA VAL A 24 10.63 4.33 -13.06
C VAL A 24 10.04 4.24 -11.68
N LYS A 25 8.76 3.87 -11.58
CA LYS A 25 8.06 3.60 -10.31
C LYS A 25 8.82 2.54 -9.50
N LYS A 26 9.30 2.93 -8.32
CA LYS A 26 10.05 2.07 -7.39
C LYS A 26 9.21 1.61 -6.22
N ILE A 27 8.29 2.44 -5.74
CA ILE A 27 7.39 2.11 -4.63
C ILE A 27 5.99 2.51 -5.03
N ASP A 28 5.11 1.51 -5.13
CA ASP A 28 3.68 1.71 -5.29
C ASP A 28 3.00 1.55 -3.93
N LEU A 29 2.48 2.66 -3.40
CA LEU A 29 1.86 2.75 -2.08
C LEU A 29 0.63 1.83 -1.96
N SER A 30 -0.11 1.65 -3.05
CA SER A 30 -1.30 0.81 -3.08
C SER A 30 -1.00 -0.69 -3.00
N THR A 31 0.26 -1.07 -3.23
CA THR A 31 0.69 -2.47 -3.21
C THR A 31 1.37 -2.90 -1.91
N LEU A 32 1.63 -1.95 -1.01
CA LEU A 32 2.27 -2.26 0.26
C LEU A 32 1.36 -3.11 1.14
N ASN A 33 1.96 -3.89 2.03
CA ASN A 33 1.22 -4.63 3.04
C ASN A 33 0.34 -3.67 3.84
N TRP A 34 -0.82 -4.14 4.28
CA TRP A 34 -1.78 -3.33 5.03
C TRP A 34 -2.40 -2.17 4.25
N ALA A 35 -2.06 -1.95 2.98
CA ALA A 35 -2.81 -1.04 2.13
C ALA A 35 -4.25 -1.55 2.04
N TRP A 36 -5.21 -0.73 2.50
CA TRP A 36 -6.60 -1.11 2.38
C TRP A 36 -7.16 -0.73 1.02
N HIS A 37 -8.19 -1.46 0.63
CA HIS A 37 -8.93 -1.32 -0.62
C HIS A 37 -10.43 -1.43 -0.32
N ASN A 38 -11.25 -0.78 -1.17
CA ASN A 38 -12.70 -0.90 -1.09
C ASN A 38 -13.18 -1.95 -2.08
N ILE A 39 -13.78 -3.03 -1.61
CA ILE A 39 -14.63 -3.87 -2.47
C ILE A 39 -16.01 -3.24 -2.48
N ILE A 40 -16.46 -2.81 -3.65
CA ILE A 40 -17.84 -2.34 -3.82
C ILE A 40 -18.74 -3.56 -3.91
N LEU A 41 -19.79 -3.57 -3.11
CA LEU A 41 -20.74 -4.68 -2.97
C LEU A 41 -21.95 -4.46 -3.86
N ASN A 42 -22.34 -5.47 -4.62
CA ASN A 42 -23.64 -5.52 -5.27
C ASN A 42 -24.64 -6.28 -4.39
N VAL A 43 -25.64 -5.56 -3.87
CA VAL A 43 -26.52 -6.02 -2.77
C VAL A 43 -27.91 -6.51 -3.23
N ALA A 44 -28.02 -7.07 -4.44
CA ALA A 44 -29.30 -7.47 -5.02
C ALA A 44 -30.13 -8.49 -4.18
N GLY A 45 -29.50 -9.26 -3.29
CA GLY A 45 -30.13 -10.29 -2.45
C GLY A 45 -30.28 -9.96 -0.96
N GLY A 46 -29.93 -8.74 -0.52
CA GLY A 46 -29.73 -8.41 0.89
C GLY A 46 -28.28 -8.60 1.34
N ASN A 47 -27.95 -8.17 2.56
CA ASN A 47 -26.58 -8.16 3.08
C ASN A 47 -26.50 -9.04 4.34
N THR A 48 -25.82 -10.18 4.24
CA THR A 48 -25.26 -10.89 5.40
C THR A 48 -24.02 -10.10 5.79
N GLY A 49 -24.04 -9.45 6.96
CA GLY A 49 -22.96 -8.55 7.36
C GLY A 49 -21.59 -9.26 7.45
N PHE A 50 -20.53 -8.46 7.44
CA PHE A 50 -19.16 -8.92 7.65
C PHE A 50 -18.76 -8.79 9.12
N LYS A 51 -17.89 -9.69 9.59
CA LYS A 51 -17.17 -9.53 10.85
C LYS A 51 -15.82 -8.87 10.57
N ILE A 52 -15.52 -7.77 11.27
CA ILE A 52 -14.21 -7.13 11.16
C ILE A 52 -13.13 -8.07 11.70
N GLY A 53 -12.06 -8.22 10.92
CA GLY A 53 -10.95 -9.13 11.19
C GLY A 53 -11.16 -10.56 10.71
N GLU A 54 -12.31 -10.87 10.09
CA GLU A 54 -12.46 -12.16 9.42
C GLU A 54 -11.70 -12.19 8.10
N SER A 55 -11.19 -13.37 7.73
CA SER A 55 -10.71 -13.59 6.38
C SER A 55 -11.90 -13.84 5.46
N ILE A 56 -11.93 -13.14 4.33
CA ILE A 56 -12.87 -13.38 3.23
C ILE A 56 -12.11 -13.88 2.02
N VAL A 57 -12.80 -14.65 1.18
CA VAL A 57 -12.30 -15.05 -0.13
C VAL A 57 -13.28 -14.64 -1.22
N THR A 58 -12.77 -14.08 -2.32
CA THR A 58 -13.51 -13.88 -3.56
C THR A 58 -13.07 -14.90 -4.59
N ASP A 59 -14.02 -15.39 -5.40
CA ASP A 59 -13.83 -16.42 -6.45
C ASP A 59 -12.95 -17.63 -6.04
N SER A 60 -12.91 -17.95 -4.75
CA SER A 60 -12.04 -18.98 -4.16
C SER A 60 -10.52 -18.76 -4.34
N ALA A 61 -10.08 -17.59 -4.82
CA ALA A 61 -8.69 -17.35 -5.20
C ALA A 61 -8.08 -16.13 -4.49
N GLU A 62 -8.81 -15.03 -4.35
CA GLU A 62 -8.30 -13.84 -3.67
C GLU A 62 -8.72 -13.83 -2.21
N TYR A 63 -7.74 -13.72 -1.32
CA TYR A 63 -7.97 -13.70 0.11
C TYR A 63 -7.72 -12.30 0.65
N TYR A 64 -8.63 -11.87 1.52
CA TYR A 64 -8.53 -10.59 2.21
C TYR A 64 -8.87 -10.73 3.69
N ILE A 65 -8.53 -9.70 4.46
CA ILE A 65 -9.04 -9.47 5.82
C ILE A 65 -9.92 -8.23 5.79
N VAL A 66 -11.10 -8.33 6.41
CA VAL A 66 -12.00 -7.18 6.60
C VAL A 66 -11.39 -6.25 7.65
N VAL A 67 -11.13 -4.99 7.29
CA VAL A 67 -10.60 -3.99 8.23
C VAL A 67 -11.68 -3.08 8.79
N ASP A 68 -12.68 -2.74 7.98
CA ASP A 68 -13.87 -2.00 8.40
C ASP A 68 -15.09 -2.40 7.57
N TYR A 69 -16.26 -2.29 8.18
CA TYR A 69 -17.54 -2.53 7.53
C TYR A 69 -18.68 -1.80 8.25
N LYS A 70 -19.51 -1.13 7.46
CA LYS A 70 -20.77 -0.53 7.92
C LYS A 70 -21.95 -1.40 7.45
N PRO A 71 -22.83 -1.86 8.37
CA PRO A 71 -24.03 -2.60 8.01
C PRO A 71 -24.87 -1.85 6.98
N LEU A 72 -25.36 -2.57 5.98
CA LEU A 72 -26.11 -2.02 4.84
C LEU A 72 -25.30 -1.03 3.97
N GLY A 73 -23.98 -0.95 4.18
CA GLY A 73 -23.06 -0.25 3.31
C GLY A 73 -22.94 -0.93 1.95
N THR A 74 -22.56 -0.14 0.96
CA THR A 74 -22.27 -0.62 -0.41
C THR A 74 -20.80 -0.98 -0.59
N GLU A 75 -20.00 -0.97 0.47
CA GLU A 75 -18.56 -1.21 0.44
C GLU A 75 -18.12 -1.97 1.67
N VAL A 76 -17.07 -2.78 1.51
CA VAL A 76 -16.30 -3.38 2.60
C VAL A 76 -14.84 -3.00 2.42
N GLN A 77 -14.22 -2.51 3.48
CA GLN A 77 -12.80 -2.18 3.48
C GLN A 77 -12.00 -3.42 3.82
N VAL A 78 -11.01 -3.72 2.98
CA VAL A 78 -10.24 -4.95 3.08
C VAL A 78 -8.77 -4.72 2.84
N VAL A 79 -7.94 -5.60 3.39
CA VAL A 79 -6.50 -5.68 3.15
C VAL A 79 -6.18 -7.03 2.52
N GLY A 80 -5.23 -7.07 1.58
CA GLY A 80 -4.75 -8.31 0.99
C GLY A 80 -4.20 -9.27 2.05
N TRP A 81 -4.54 -10.55 1.93
CA TRP A 81 -4.23 -11.53 2.97
C TRP A 81 -3.61 -12.80 2.43
N ASP A 82 -2.48 -13.21 3.00
CA ASP A 82 -1.97 -14.56 2.83
C ASP A 82 -2.71 -15.49 3.80
N ASN A 83 -3.72 -16.19 3.29
CA ASN A 83 -4.53 -17.09 4.11
C ASN A 83 -3.74 -18.29 4.67
N THR A 84 -2.59 -18.65 4.08
CA THR A 84 -1.75 -19.76 4.56
C THR A 84 -0.89 -19.31 5.73
N ASN A 85 -0.16 -18.20 5.53
CA ASN A 85 0.82 -17.71 6.50
C ASN A 85 0.21 -16.75 7.54
N LYS A 86 -1.06 -16.35 7.37
CA LYS A 86 -1.79 -15.44 8.27
C LYS A 86 -1.09 -14.09 8.44
N VAL A 87 -0.65 -13.53 7.31
CA VAL A 87 0.02 -12.23 7.25
C VAL A 87 -0.60 -11.35 6.16
N ALA A 88 -0.57 -10.04 6.38
CA ALA A 88 -0.96 -9.08 5.36
C ALA A 88 0.00 -9.16 4.16
N THR A 89 -0.57 -9.03 2.98
CA THR A 89 0.16 -9.05 1.71
C THR A 89 -0.47 -8.06 0.73
N THR A 90 0.15 -7.87 -0.43
CA THR A 90 -0.42 -7.09 -1.52
C THR A 90 -1.78 -7.63 -1.90
N ALA A 91 -2.80 -6.78 -1.98
CA ALA A 91 -4.12 -7.18 -2.43
C ALA A 91 -4.07 -7.67 -3.88
N LEU A 92 -4.57 -8.88 -4.12
CA LEU A 92 -4.74 -9.38 -5.47
C LEU A 92 -5.99 -8.73 -6.07
N LEU A 93 -5.82 -7.95 -7.15
CA LEU A 93 -6.92 -7.20 -7.79
C LEU A 93 -7.46 -7.87 -9.06
N THR A 94 -7.33 -9.21 -9.14
CA THR A 94 -7.72 -10.00 -10.33
C THR A 94 -9.16 -10.49 -10.31
N GLY A 95 -9.90 -10.25 -9.23
CA GLY A 95 -11.31 -10.63 -9.14
C GLY A 95 -12.13 -10.01 -10.27
N THR A 96 -13.37 -10.45 -10.40
CA THR A 96 -14.34 -9.96 -11.38
C THR A 96 -15.63 -9.52 -10.70
N ALA A 97 -16.30 -8.55 -11.31
CA ALA A 97 -17.65 -8.20 -10.90
C ALA A 97 -18.58 -9.41 -11.07
N GLY A 98 -19.24 -9.83 -10.00
CA GLY A 98 -20.08 -11.02 -9.93
C GLY A 98 -19.57 -12.09 -8.98
N ASP A 99 -18.31 -11.99 -8.54
CA ASP A 99 -17.69 -13.03 -7.74
C ASP A 99 -18.38 -13.21 -6.38
N ASN A 100 -18.50 -14.46 -5.97
CA ASN A 100 -19.01 -14.81 -4.65
C ASN A 100 -18.01 -14.38 -3.57
N ILE A 101 -18.54 -13.91 -2.45
CA ILE A 101 -17.75 -13.56 -1.28
C ILE A 101 -18.05 -14.57 -0.17
N VAL A 102 -17.03 -15.21 0.37
CA VAL A 102 -17.18 -16.17 1.47
C VAL A 102 -16.32 -15.75 2.65
N GLY A 103 -16.94 -15.46 3.79
CA GLY A 103 -16.27 -15.17 5.05
C GLY A 103 -15.98 -16.43 5.85
N SER A 104 -14.82 -16.45 6.51
CA SER A 104 -14.40 -17.52 7.42
C SER A 104 -15.27 -17.63 8.68
N VAL A 105 -15.96 -16.54 9.06
CA VAL A 105 -16.89 -16.52 10.19
C VAL A 105 -18.33 -16.35 9.71
N THR A 106 -18.55 -15.45 8.75
CA THR A 106 -19.89 -15.10 8.27
C THR A 106 -20.43 -16.06 7.21
N GLY A 107 -19.58 -16.93 6.65
CA GLY A 107 -19.95 -17.91 5.63
C GLY A 107 -20.19 -17.27 4.27
N ALA A 108 -21.01 -17.92 3.44
CA ALA A 108 -21.35 -17.39 2.11
C ALA A 108 -22.16 -16.11 2.25
N ASN A 109 -21.66 -15.02 1.66
CA ASN A 109 -22.34 -13.75 1.68
C ASN A 109 -23.39 -13.64 0.57
N LEU A 110 -24.50 -12.96 0.86
CA LEU A 110 -25.54 -12.67 -0.14
C LEU A 110 -25.15 -11.53 -1.10
N ALA A 111 -24.19 -10.70 -0.69
CA ALA A 111 -23.57 -9.71 -1.56
C ALA A 111 -22.45 -10.36 -2.38
N ILE A 112 -22.30 -9.88 -3.61
CA ILE A 112 -21.21 -10.25 -4.52
C ILE A 112 -20.32 -9.04 -4.80
N VAL A 113 -19.16 -9.29 -5.39
CA VAL A 113 -18.28 -8.23 -5.88
C VAL A 113 -19.02 -7.43 -6.95
N GLY A 114 -19.34 -6.16 -6.68
CA GLY A 114 -19.91 -5.23 -7.67
C GLY A 114 -18.82 -4.58 -8.51
N THR A 115 -17.76 -4.15 -7.84
CA THR A 115 -16.48 -3.77 -8.45
C THR A 115 -15.38 -4.40 -7.62
N VAL A 116 -14.33 -4.86 -8.29
CA VAL A 116 -13.11 -5.36 -7.66
C VAL A 116 -12.57 -4.35 -6.67
N ALA A 117 -11.74 -4.82 -5.72
CA ALA A 117 -11.14 -3.97 -4.72
C ALA A 117 -10.44 -2.77 -5.41
N ALA A 118 -11.04 -1.60 -5.33
CA ALA A 118 -10.45 -0.40 -5.88
C ALA A 118 -9.38 0.08 -4.90
N PRO A 119 -8.21 0.58 -5.37
CA PRO A 119 -7.31 1.30 -4.49
C PRO A 119 -8.11 2.39 -3.78
N ALA A 120 -8.02 2.39 -2.44
CA ALA A 120 -8.53 3.43 -1.58
C ALA A 120 -8.27 4.84 -2.16
N SER A 121 -9.15 5.80 -1.87
CA SER A 121 -8.73 7.19 -2.02
C SER A 121 -7.67 7.52 -0.96
N THR A 122 -6.46 7.80 -1.46
CA THR A 122 -5.26 8.34 -0.81
C THR A 122 -4.58 7.47 0.25
N HIS A 123 -3.66 6.61 -0.20
CA HIS A 123 -2.55 6.15 0.63
C HIS A 123 -1.58 7.31 0.87
N SER A 124 -1.14 7.48 2.12
CA SER A 124 -0.20 8.54 2.47
C SER A 124 0.95 8.00 3.32
N VAL A 125 2.13 8.49 3.02
CA VAL A 125 3.36 8.18 3.74
C VAL A 125 4.15 9.44 4.02
N ILE A 126 5.07 9.34 4.97
CA ILE A 126 6.13 10.33 5.19
C ILE A 126 7.50 9.66 5.07
N ILE A 127 8.46 10.34 4.46
CA ILE A 127 9.84 9.85 4.40
C ILE A 127 10.56 10.28 5.67
N ASN A 128 11.02 9.30 6.45
CA ASN A 128 11.77 9.57 7.69
C ASN A 128 13.28 9.54 7.45
N LYS A 129 13.76 8.64 6.60
CA LYS A 129 15.18 8.45 6.34
C LYS A 129 15.43 8.06 4.91
N MET A 130 16.52 8.56 4.36
CA MET A 130 17.10 8.07 3.12
C MET A 130 18.61 7.96 3.29
N GLN A 131 19.21 6.96 2.67
CA GLN A 131 20.66 6.85 2.55
C GLN A 131 20.97 6.47 1.11
N TRP A 132 22.02 7.06 0.54
CA TRP A 132 22.37 6.79 -0.85
C TRP A 132 23.86 6.73 -1.08
N ILE A 133 24.19 6.00 -2.13
CA ILE A 133 25.52 5.88 -2.75
C ILE A 133 25.27 5.96 -4.25
N CYS A 134 25.77 7.00 -4.90
CA CYS A 134 25.71 7.20 -6.34
C CYS A 134 27.14 7.34 -6.86
N ASN A 135 27.49 6.54 -7.88
CA ASN A 135 28.81 6.56 -8.51
C ASN A 135 28.63 6.76 -10.01
N GLY A 136 29.18 7.87 -10.53
CA GLY A 136 29.11 8.25 -11.94
C GLY A 136 27.79 8.91 -12.38
N MET A 137 26.70 8.70 -11.65
CA MET A 137 25.38 9.26 -11.98
C MET A 137 24.74 10.03 -10.80
N GLN A 138 23.63 10.72 -11.09
CA GLN A 138 22.70 11.24 -10.08
C GLN A 138 21.34 10.55 -10.21
N VAL A 139 20.55 10.55 -9.13
CA VAL A 139 19.19 10.00 -9.11
C VAL A 139 18.25 11.03 -8.53
N ASN A 140 17.28 11.47 -9.34
CA ASN A 140 16.12 12.20 -8.85
C ASN A 140 15.16 11.21 -8.23
N VAL A 141 14.77 11.48 -6.98
CA VAL A 141 13.69 10.80 -6.29
C VAL A 141 12.49 11.72 -6.33
N GLU A 142 11.38 11.24 -6.86
CA GLU A 142 10.21 12.03 -7.18
C GLU A 142 8.95 11.40 -6.59
N TRP A 143 8.05 12.24 -6.08
CA TRP A 143 6.67 11.87 -5.88
C TRP A 143 5.97 11.84 -7.24
N ASP A 144 5.40 10.69 -7.57
CA ASP A 144 4.55 10.49 -8.72
C ASP A 144 3.25 11.29 -8.54
N GLY A 145 3.05 12.29 -9.39
CA GLY A 145 1.81 13.07 -9.47
C GLY A 145 0.96 12.66 -10.67
N SER A 146 1.22 11.50 -11.29
CA SER A 146 0.64 10.98 -12.53
C SER A 146 1.00 11.80 -13.78
N THR A 147 0.75 13.11 -13.76
CA THR A 147 1.07 14.02 -14.88
C THR A 147 2.14 15.04 -14.54
N THR A 148 2.37 15.28 -13.25
CA THR A 148 3.30 16.30 -12.77
C THR A 148 4.04 15.76 -11.55
N GLU A 149 5.28 15.37 -11.78
CA GLU A 149 6.18 14.82 -10.78
C GLU A 149 6.65 15.94 -9.85
N THR A 150 6.83 15.59 -8.57
CA THR A 150 7.40 16.53 -7.60
C THR A 150 8.69 15.99 -7.03
N LEU A 151 9.79 16.70 -7.29
CA LEU A 151 11.11 16.31 -6.82
C LEU A 151 11.15 16.30 -5.29
N ILE A 152 11.50 15.14 -4.72
CA ILE A 152 11.82 14.97 -3.31
C ILE A 152 13.28 15.37 -3.08
N ALA A 153 14.20 14.79 -3.87
CA ALA A 153 15.64 15.05 -3.76
C ALA A 153 16.39 14.65 -5.04
N GLY A 154 17.41 15.43 -5.41
CA GLY A 154 18.44 15.03 -6.38
C GLY A 154 19.64 14.43 -5.65
N LEU A 155 19.81 13.12 -5.74
CA LEU A 155 20.81 12.36 -5.01
C LEU A 155 22.10 12.21 -5.83
N SER A 156 23.22 12.65 -5.28
CA SER A 156 24.55 12.52 -5.88
C SER A 156 25.58 12.15 -4.82
N GLY A 157 26.69 11.55 -5.26
CA GLY A 157 27.73 11.04 -4.36
C GLY A 157 27.16 10.14 -3.27
N ASN A 158 27.63 10.29 -2.04
CA ASN A 158 27.13 9.53 -0.90
C ASN A 158 26.49 10.47 0.12
N GLY A 159 25.39 10.06 0.74
CA GLY A 159 24.76 10.90 1.74
C GLY A 159 23.68 10.20 2.54
N VAL A 160 23.15 10.95 3.50
CA VAL A 160 22.09 10.51 4.39
C VAL A 160 21.14 11.67 4.67
N TYR A 161 19.86 11.36 4.70
CA TYR A 161 18.80 12.17 5.26
C TYR A 161 18.18 11.39 6.42
N ASN A 162 17.99 12.05 7.57
CA ASN A 162 17.42 11.42 8.76
C ASN A 162 16.65 12.46 9.58
N GLY A 163 15.32 12.39 9.53
CA GLY A 163 14.46 13.35 10.22
C GLY A 163 14.61 13.31 11.74
N ASN A 164 14.77 12.13 12.34
CA ASN A 164 14.78 11.99 13.81
C ASN A 164 16.13 12.37 14.45
N ASN A 165 17.26 12.02 13.82
CA ASN A 165 18.58 12.24 14.44
C ASN A 165 19.19 13.62 14.14
N LEU A 166 18.70 14.31 13.11
CA LEU A 166 19.27 15.57 12.64
C LEU A 166 18.27 16.74 12.75
N GLU A 167 17.14 16.54 13.44
CA GLU A 167 16.06 17.54 13.66
C GLU A 167 15.45 18.12 12.37
N TRP A 168 15.55 17.40 11.25
CA TRP A 168 14.90 17.81 10.01
C TRP A 168 13.45 17.33 10.00
N PRO A 169 12.51 18.14 9.48
CA PRO A 169 11.14 17.69 9.31
C PRO A 169 11.10 16.49 8.35
N ALA A 170 10.26 15.50 8.67
CA ALA A 170 9.92 14.42 7.74
C ALA A 170 9.40 15.01 6.42
N ILE A 171 9.65 14.34 5.30
CA ILE A 171 9.21 14.83 3.98
C ILE A 171 7.83 14.22 3.69
N PRO A 172 6.75 15.01 3.68
CA PRO A 172 5.42 14.52 3.31
C PRO A 172 5.28 14.44 1.79
N ILE A 173 4.26 13.72 1.34
CA ILE A 173 3.77 13.80 -0.05
C ILE A 173 3.29 15.23 -0.32
N ASN A 174 3.84 15.86 -1.34
CA ASN A 174 3.43 17.17 -1.83
C ASN A 174 3.20 17.20 -3.36
N ALA A 175 3.15 16.03 -4.00
CA ALA A 175 2.73 15.93 -5.40
C ALA A 175 1.29 16.41 -5.57
N VAL A 176 1.03 17.02 -6.72
CA VAL A 176 -0.30 17.50 -7.14
C VAL A 176 -0.67 16.73 -8.39
N GLY A 177 -1.84 16.10 -8.41
CA GLY A 177 -2.21 15.19 -9.50
C GLY A 177 -3.53 14.48 -9.28
N ASN A 178 -3.80 13.49 -10.12
CA ASN A 178 -5.00 12.68 -9.99
C ASN A 178 -4.94 11.85 -8.70
N ALA A 179 -5.97 11.93 -7.85
CA ALA A 179 -6.07 11.23 -6.56
C ALA A 179 -6.30 9.71 -6.69
N GLY A 180 -5.94 9.10 -7.82
CA GLY A 180 -5.91 7.65 -8.00
C GLY A 180 -4.69 7.02 -7.33
N GLY A 181 -4.56 5.68 -7.40
CA GLY A 181 -3.49 4.89 -6.75
C GLY A 181 -2.05 5.18 -7.23
N GLU A 182 -1.85 6.24 -8.01
CA GLU A 182 -0.55 6.71 -8.48
C GLU A 182 0.01 7.84 -7.60
N LEU A 183 -0.87 8.64 -6.98
CA LEU A 183 -0.47 9.84 -6.26
C LEU A 183 0.38 9.51 -5.04
N GLY A 184 1.59 10.06 -5.01
CA GLY A 184 2.52 9.86 -3.91
C GLY A 184 3.28 8.54 -3.97
N ASN A 185 3.19 7.80 -5.08
CA ASN A 185 4.17 6.75 -5.35
C ASN A 185 5.56 7.37 -5.49
N ILE A 186 6.60 6.55 -5.29
CA ILE A 186 7.99 7.00 -5.42
C ILE A 186 8.57 6.43 -6.70
N GLN A 187 9.12 7.32 -7.52
CA GLN A 187 9.77 6.96 -8.77
C GLN A 187 11.16 7.58 -8.87
N PHE A 188 12.03 6.92 -9.65
CA PHE A 188 13.39 7.37 -9.86
C PHE A 188 13.63 7.72 -11.34
N SER A 189 14.37 8.82 -11.51
CA SER A 189 14.90 9.27 -12.80
C SER A 189 16.41 9.48 -12.65
N THR A 190 17.22 8.81 -13.46
CA THR A 190 18.68 9.00 -13.41
C THR A 190 19.10 10.17 -14.27
N VAL A 191 20.06 10.97 -13.80
CA VAL A 191 20.64 12.08 -14.54
C VAL A 191 22.12 11.81 -14.78
N GLY A 192 22.54 11.89 -16.05
CA GLY A 192 23.94 11.70 -16.45
C GLY A 192 24.44 10.25 -16.34
N ALA A 193 23.56 9.26 -16.45
CA ALA A 193 23.94 7.85 -16.34
C ALA A 193 24.74 7.37 -17.56
N GLY A 194 25.96 6.90 -17.33
CA GLY A 194 26.78 6.15 -18.27
C GLY A 194 26.75 4.64 -17.99
N SER A 195 27.24 3.86 -18.95
CA SER A 195 27.37 2.41 -18.79
C SER A 195 28.35 2.07 -17.66
N GLY A 196 27.91 1.27 -16.70
CA GLY A 196 28.68 0.85 -15.53
C GLY A 196 28.54 1.78 -14.32
N ASP A 197 27.86 2.92 -14.45
CA ASP A 197 27.52 3.76 -13.31
C ASP A 197 26.55 3.03 -12.38
N THR A 198 26.54 3.39 -11.10
CA THR A 198 25.71 2.68 -10.13
C THR A 198 25.00 3.63 -9.16
N TYR A 199 23.85 3.19 -8.67
CA TYR A 199 23.26 3.74 -7.45
C TYR A 199 22.87 2.62 -6.48
N THR A 200 22.89 2.94 -5.19
CA THR A 200 22.18 2.21 -4.16
C THR A 200 21.50 3.20 -3.23
N ILE A 201 20.19 3.05 -3.08
CA ILE A 201 19.35 3.95 -2.29
C ILE A 201 18.55 3.11 -1.29
N TRP A 202 18.59 3.50 -0.02
CA TRP A 202 17.71 3.01 1.03
C TRP A 202 16.73 4.09 1.41
N ILE A 203 15.47 3.74 1.59
CA ILE A 203 14.41 4.67 1.99
C ILE A 203 13.52 4.04 3.05
N GLU A 204 13.23 4.81 4.09
CA GLU A 204 12.34 4.44 5.19
C GLU A 204 11.13 5.36 5.19
N LEU A 205 9.95 4.76 5.13
CA LEU A 205 8.66 5.43 5.11
C LEU A 205 7.85 5.05 6.36
N SER A 206 7.20 6.03 6.98
CA SER A 206 6.08 5.76 7.90
C SER A 206 4.78 5.86 7.14
N LYS A 207 3.89 4.90 7.39
CA LYS A 207 2.53 4.87 6.90
C LYS A 207 1.66 5.76 7.75
N THR A 208 0.88 6.66 7.14
CA THR A 208 0.04 7.63 7.87
C THR A 208 -1.44 7.35 7.64
N THR A 209 -1.88 7.33 6.39
CA THR A 209 -3.27 7.09 6.00
C THR A 209 -3.32 6.03 4.90
N GLY A 210 -4.39 5.24 4.81
CA GLY A 210 -4.49 4.19 3.79
C GLY A 210 -3.96 2.83 4.26
N TYR A 211 -3.52 2.71 5.51
CA TYR A 211 -2.91 1.51 6.07
C TYR A 211 -3.50 1.20 7.43
N ASP A 212 -4.44 0.26 7.48
CA ASP A 212 -5.26 0.04 8.66
C ASP A 212 -5.22 -1.41 9.09
N THR A 213 -5.13 -1.63 10.41
CA THR A 213 -5.41 -2.92 11.02
C THR A 213 -6.90 -3.02 11.35
N PRO A 214 -7.50 -4.22 11.46
CA PRO A 214 -8.94 -4.34 11.67
C PRO A 214 -9.43 -3.61 12.92
N LEU A 215 -10.51 -2.86 12.76
CA LEU A 215 -11.18 -2.12 13.83
C LEU A 215 -12.05 -3.05 14.69
N TYR A 216 -11.40 -3.98 15.41
CA TYR A 216 -12.09 -5.06 16.12
C TYR A 216 -13.15 -4.59 17.12
N GLU A 217 -13.01 -3.40 17.69
CA GLU A 217 -13.95 -2.82 18.65
C GLU A 217 -15.33 -2.55 18.04
N GLU A 218 -15.37 -2.24 16.74
CA GLU A 218 -16.61 -2.02 16.00
C GLU A 218 -17.43 -3.31 15.85
N ASN A 219 -16.84 -4.49 16.05
CA ASN A 219 -17.59 -5.75 16.02
C ASN A 219 -18.75 -5.78 17.02
N SER A 220 -18.63 -5.11 18.17
CA SER A 220 -19.72 -5.03 19.15
C SER A 220 -20.97 -4.37 18.58
N ARG A 221 -20.82 -3.43 17.64
CA ARG A 221 -21.93 -2.77 16.92
C ARG A 221 -22.50 -3.67 15.81
N LEU A 222 -21.67 -4.56 15.27
CA LEU A 222 -22.04 -5.52 14.22
C LEU A 222 -22.70 -6.79 14.79
N GLY A 223 -22.79 -6.94 16.11
CA GLY A 223 -23.33 -8.13 16.76
C GLY A 223 -22.34 -9.30 16.82
N HIS A 224 -21.05 -9.02 16.62
CA HIS A 224 -19.97 -9.99 16.74
C HIS A 224 -19.15 -9.74 18.01
N PRO A 225 -18.54 -10.79 18.59
CA PRO A 225 -17.59 -10.61 19.69
C PRO A 225 -16.37 -9.80 19.22
N VAL A 226 -15.86 -8.97 20.13
CA VAL A 226 -14.61 -8.23 19.93
C VAL A 226 -13.46 -9.21 20.16
N ASP A 227 -12.93 -9.75 19.07
CA ASP A 227 -11.82 -10.70 19.11
C ASP A 227 -10.60 -10.08 18.42
N TYR A 228 -9.52 -9.86 19.16
CA TYR A 228 -8.26 -9.39 18.57
C TYR A 228 -7.49 -10.58 17.98
N VAL A 229 -7.66 -10.84 16.67
CA VAL A 229 -6.83 -11.85 15.98
C VAL A 229 -5.53 -11.20 15.52
N LEU A 230 -4.41 -11.59 16.12
CA LEU A 230 -3.09 -11.03 15.81
C LEU A 230 -2.52 -11.66 14.52
N GLY A 231 -2.12 -10.82 13.56
CA GLY A 231 -1.23 -11.17 12.45
C GLY A 231 -0.16 -10.08 12.32
N ASN A 232 1.11 -10.48 12.29
CA ASN A 232 2.30 -9.60 12.19
C ASN A 232 2.37 -8.38 13.14
N ARG A 233 1.77 -8.43 14.33
CA ARG A 233 2.17 -7.50 15.40
C ARG A 233 3.52 -7.98 15.97
N PRO A 234 4.59 -7.16 15.94
CA PRO A 234 5.81 -7.48 16.69
C PRO A 234 5.53 -7.64 18.19
#